data_AF-A0A2N9IW29-F1
#
_entry.id   AF-A0A2N9IW29-F1
#
_cell.length_a   1.000
_cell.length_b   1.000
_cell.length_c   1.000
_cell.angle_alpha   90.00
_cell.angle_beta   90.00
_cell.angle_gamma   90.00
#
_symmetry.space_group_name_H-M   'P 1'
#
loop_
_entity.id
_entity.type
_entity.pdbx_description
1 polymer ?
#
loop_
_entity_poly.entity_id
_entity_poly.type
_entity_poly.pdbx_seq_one_letter_code
_entity_poly.pdbx_strand_id
1 'polypeptide(L)'
;MDSNFTFVGIGVSRDIAKLLEYELNCSKSTDIGQVAKKLWPGRFQGPSLKELALEIVGLNMRKPKDISMSNWEARLLNEAQIEYACIDAYASYRIGYKLLMEE
;
A
#
# COMPACT_ATOMS: atom_id res chain seq x y z
N MET A 1 -17.04 1.30 -11.66
CA MET A 1 -16.44 0.66 -10.48
C MET A 1 -17.48 0.58 -9.39
N ASP A 2 -17.46 -0.49 -8.59
CA ASP A 2 -18.32 -0.63 -7.42
C ASP A 2 -17.90 0.39 -6.33
N SER A 3 -18.84 1.23 -5.90
CA SER A 3 -18.64 2.28 -4.88
C SER A 3 -18.32 1.74 -3.49
N ASN A 4 -18.56 0.44 -3.27
CA ASN A 4 -18.25 -0.26 -2.03
C ASN A 4 -16.77 -0.58 -1.89
N PHE A 5 -15.98 -0.50 -2.96
CA PHE A 5 -14.54 -0.74 -2.91
C PHE A 5 -13.75 0.56 -2.76
N THR A 6 -12.75 0.52 -1.88
CA THR A 6 -11.80 1.62 -1.68
C THR A 6 -10.40 1.07 -1.86
N PHE A 7 -9.65 1.64 -2.80
CA PHE A 7 -8.24 1.29 -3.01
C PHE A 7 -7.39 1.95 -1.92
N VAL A 8 -6.66 1.15 -1.14
CA VAL A 8 -5.83 1.61 -0.02
C VAL A 8 -4.36 1.35 -0.28
N GLY A 9 -3.50 2.30 0.11
CA GLY A 9 -2.06 2.20 -0.05
C GLY A 9 -1.35 3.47 0.40
N ILE A 10 -0.02 3.46 0.33
CA ILE A 10 0.83 4.65 0.58
C ILE A 10 1.15 5.31 -0.75
N GLY A 11 0.85 6.60 -0.88
CA GLY A 11 1.08 7.33 -2.13
C GLY A 11 0.11 6.95 -3.25
N VAL A 12 -1.02 6.31 -2.91
CA VAL A 12 -1.98 5.71 -3.87
C VAL A 12 -2.47 6.70 -4.94
N SER A 13 -2.54 7.99 -4.62
CA SER A 13 -2.94 9.01 -5.60
C SER A 13 -1.98 9.09 -6.78
N ARG A 14 -0.67 8.84 -6.57
CA ARG A 14 0.33 8.82 -7.65
C ARG A 14 0.19 7.57 -8.50
N ASP A 15 -0.05 6.42 -7.87
CA ASP A 15 -0.27 5.17 -8.60
C ASP A 15 -1.52 5.26 -9.48
N ILE A 16 -2.60 5.86 -8.97
CA ILE A 16 -3.82 6.08 -9.75
C ILE A 16 -3.57 7.03 -10.92
N ALA A 17 -2.82 8.12 -10.70
CA ALA A 17 -2.44 9.01 -11.79
C ALA A 17 -1.64 8.27 -12.88
N LYS A 18 -0.76 7.34 -12.48
CA LYS A 18 0.00 6.51 -13.42
C LYS A 18 -0.89 5.50 -14.16
N LEU A 19 -1.84 4.88 -13.46
CA LEU A 19 -2.79 3.93 -14.05
C LEU A 19 -3.73 4.58 -15.08
N LEU A 20 -4.04 5.87 -14.94
CA LEU A 20 -4.83 6.61 -15.92
C LEU A 20 -4.15 6.70 -17.29
N GLU A 21 -2.80 6.67 -17.35
CA GLU A 21 -2.07 6.60 -18.63
C GLU A 21 -2.39 5.31 -19.41
N TYR A 22 -2.93 4.30 -18.73
CA TYR A 22 -3.36 3.01 -19.28
C TYR A 22 -4.90 2.88 -19.33
N GLU A 23 -5.62 4.00 -19.22
CA GLU A 23 -7.11 4.05 -19.20
C GLU A 23 -7.75 3.30 -18.02
N LEU A 24 -6.98 2.99 -16.98
CA LEU A 24 -7.46 2.35 -15.75
C LEU A 24 -7.88 3.40 -14.72
N ASN A 25 -9.19 3.61 -14.61
CA ASN A 25 -9.76 4.60 -13.69
C ASN A 25 -10.10 4.00 -12.32
N CYS A 26 -9.36 4.39 -11.28
CA CYS A 26 -9.65 4.06 -9.88
C CYS A 26 -10.41 5.20 -9.19
N SER A 27 -11.74 5.13 -9.16
CA SER A 27 -12.60 6.25 -8.74
C SER A 27 -12.58 6.55 -7.23
N LYS A 28 -12.18 5.60 -6.38
CA LYS A 28 -12.20 5.75 -4.92
C LYS A 28 -10.94 5.20 -4.29
N SER A 29 -10.13 6.06 -3.69
CA SER A 29 -8.90 5.67 -3.02
C SER A 29 -8.69 6.39 -1.71
N THR A 30 -7.85 5.82 -0.86
CA THR A 30 -7.50 6.39 0.44
C THR A 30 -6.04 6.14 0.74
N ASP A 31 -5.30 7.22 0.96
CA ASP A 31 -3.91 7.15 1.39
C ASP A 31 -3.85 6.86 2.89
N ILE A 32 -3.45 5.64 3.24
CA ILE A 32 -3.42 5.18 4.64
C ILE A 32 -2.37 5.92 5.48
N GLY A 33 -1.33 6.47 4.84
CA GLY A 33 -0.32 7.29 5.52
C GLY A 33 -0.87 8.65 5.93
N GLN A 34 -1.72 9.25 5.08
CA GLN A 34 -2.42 10.49 5.43
C GLN A 34 -3.49 10.24 6.50
N VAL A 35 -4.17 9.09 6.47
CA VAL A 35 -5.12 8.70 7.53
C VAL A 35 -4.39 8.53 8.86
N ALA A 36 -3.28 7.79 8.89
CA ALA A 36 -2.47 7.60 10.10
C ALA A 36 -1.99 8.94 10.69
N LYS A 37 -1.54 9.88 9.85
CA LYS A 37 -1.16 11.23 10.30
C LYS A 37 -2.29 12.01 10.96
N LYS A 38 -3.53 11.86 10.46
CA LYS A 38 -4.70 12.53 11.04
C LYS A 38 -5.08 11.93 12.39
N LEU A 39 -5.00 10.60 12.53
CA LEU A 39 -5.32 9.90 13.77
C LEU A 39 -4.25 10.10 14.86
N TRP A 40 -2.98 10.19 14.46
CA TRP A 40 -1.85 10.43 15.37
C TRP A 40 -1.01 11.64 14.94
N PRO A 41 -1.51 12.88 15.16
CA PRO A 41 -0.81 14.09 14.79
C PRO A 41 0.60 14.16 15.40
N GLY A 42 1.60 14.49 14.58
CA GLY A 42 2.99 14.61 15.00
C GLY A 42 3.77 13.29 15.14
N ARG A 43 3.08 12.13 15.16
CA ARG A 43 3.76 10.82 15.27
C ARG A 43 4.41 10.38 13.97
N PHE A 44 3.73 10.57 12.84
CA PHE A 44 4.18 10.10 11.53
C PHE A 44 4.55 11.26 10.61
N GLN A 45 5.77 11.29 10.08
CA GLN A 45 6.25 12.32 9.15
C GLN A 45 6.65 11.73 7.79
N GLY A 46 5.62 11.37 7.00
CA GLY A 46 5.82 10.70 5.70
C GLY A 46 6.11 9.22 5.90
N PRO A 47 5.21 8.49 6.59
CA PRO A 47 5.51 7.14 7.01
C PRO A 47 5.61 6.19 5.81
N SER A 48 6.52 5.23 5.93
CA SER A 48 6.59 4.14 4.96
C SER A 48 5.53 3.08 5.24
N LEU A 49 5.16 2.28 4.24
CA LEU A 49 4.25 1.14 4.47
C LEU A 49 4.80 0.19 5.54
N LYS A 50 6.11 -0.04 5.56
CA LYS A 50 6.78 -0.90 6.54
C LYS A 50 6.66 -0.37 7.96
N GLU A 51 6.83 0.94 8.14
CA GLU A 51 6.67 1.60 9.44
C GLU A 51 5.23 1.46 9.95
N LEU A 52 4.24 1.76 9.11
CA LEU A 52 2.83 1.62 9.50
C LEU A 52 2.43 0.17 9.77
N ALA A 53 2.92 -0.78 8.97
CA ALA A 53 2.65 -2.19 9.16
C ALA A 53 3.10 -2.66 10.55
N LEU A 54 4.29 -2.24 10.98
CA LEU A 54 4.82 -2.58 12.29
C LEU A 54 4.05 -1.87 13.42
N GLU A 55 3.90 -0.54 13.31
CA GLU A 55 3.37 0.30 14.40
C GLU A 55 1.86 0.14 14.62
N ILE A 56 1.08 -0.09 13.56
CA ILE A 56 -0.39 -0.10 13.62
C ILE A 56 -0.94 -1.53 13.73
N VAL A 57 -0.34 -2.49 13.03
CA VAL A 57 -0.87 -3.86 12.94
C VAL A 57 0.13 -4.94 13.36
N GLY A 58 1.31 -4.57 13.88
CA GLY A 58 2.31 -5.51 14.39
C GLY A 58 2.96 -6.40 13.33
N LEU A 59 2.85 -6.05 12.05
CA LEU A 59 3.38 -6.85 10.95
C LEU A 59 4.82 -6.44 10.61
N ASN A 60 5.77 -7.33 10.90
CA ASN A 60 7.17 -7.14 10.51
C ASN A 60 7.39 -7.57 9.05
N MET A 61 7.23 -6.62 8.11
CA MET A 61 7.42 -6.90 6.68
C MET A 61 8.89 -6.75 6.25
N ARG A 62 9.42 -7.77 5.55
CA ARG A 62 10.70 -7.66 4.84
C ARG A 62 10.48 -6.88 3.54
N LYS A 63 11.37 -5.92 3.27
CA LYS A 63 11.45 -5.19 1.99
C LYS A 63 12.87 -5.22 1.45
N PRO A 64 13.32 -6.36 0.90
CA PRO A 64 14.62 -6.46 0.25
C PRO A 64 14.68 -5.53 -0.96
N LYS A 65 15.67 -4.64 -0.99
CA LYS A 65 15.79 -3.56 -1.99
C LYS A 65 16.10 -4.11 -3.39
N ASP A 66 16.87 -5.19 -3.43
CA ASP A 66 17.19 -5.98 -4.62
C ASP A 66 15.92 -6.55 -5.28
N ILE A 67 14.92 -6.96 -4.50
CA ILE A 67 13.64 -7.42 -5.04
C ILE A 67 12.76 -6.22 -5.44
N SER A 68 12.64 -5.20 -4.59
CA SER A 68 11.78 -4.05 -4.87
C SER A 68 12.22 -3.29 -6.13
N MET A 69 13.52 -3.31 -6.46
CA MET A 69 14.09 -2.68 -7.66
C MET A 69 14.50 -3.70 -8.74
N SER A 70 14.03 -4.95 -8.64
CA SER A 70 14.26 -5.96 -9.67
C SER A 70 13.48 -5.65 -10.95
N ASN A 71 13.66 -6.46 -12.01
CA ASN A 71 12.92 -6.31 -13.24
C ASN A 71 11.45 -6.77 -13.08
N TRP A 72 10.56 -5.84 -12.76
CA TRP A 72 9.11 -6.07 -12.66
C TRP A 72 8.39 -6.14 -14.02
N GLU A 73 9.08 -5.85 -15.12
CA GLU A 73 8.55 -6.01 -16.48
C GLU A 73 8.82 -7.41 -17.04
N ALA A 74 9.45 -8.29 -16.26
CA ALA A 74 9.70 -9.67 -16.66
C ALA A 74 8.38 -10.41 -16.96
N ARG A 75 8.35 -11.15 -18.08
CA ARG A 75 7.18 -11.94 -18.48
C ARG A 75 6.74 -12.96 -17.43
N LEU A 76 7.70 -13.53 -16.69
CA LEU A 76 7.46 -14.41 -15.56
C LEU A 76 8.16 -13.83 -14.34
N LEU A 77 7.39 -13.59 -13.28
CA LEU A 77 7.92 -13.18 -11.99
C LEU A 77 8.53 -14.40 -11.28
N ASN A 78 9.62 -14.18 -10.54
CA ASN A 78 10.16 -15.21 -9.66
C ASN A 78 9.40 -15.26 -8.32
N GLU A 79 9.63 -16.31 -7.54
CA GLU A 79 8.95 -16.50 -6.25
C GLU A 79 9.18 -15.34 -5.27
N ALA A 80 10.36 -14.75 -5.24
CA ALA A 80 10.67 -13.64 -4.35
C ALA A 80 9.91 -12.35 -4.73
N GLN A 81 9.73 -12.08 -6.03
CA GLN A 81 8.89 -10.99 -6.52
C GLN A 81 7.42 -11.22 -6.17
N ILE A 82 6.92 -12.44 -6.37
CA ILE A 82 5.54 -12.81 -6.02
C ILE A 82 5.31 -12.62 -4.52
N GLU A 83 6.18 -13.17 -3.68
CA GLU A 83 6.13 -13.03 -2.22
C GLU A 83 6.14 -11.54 -1.81
N TYR A 84 7.06 -10.75 -2.38
CA TYR A 84 7.15 -9.32 -2.11
C TYR A 84 5.84 -8.60 -2.44
N ALA A 85 5.28 -8.83 -3.63
CA ALA A 85 4.04 -8.19 -4.07
C ALA A 85 2.85 -8.57 -3.18
N CYS A 86 2.75 -9.85 -2.78
CA CYS A 86 1.71 -10.33 -1.88
C CYS A 86 1.81 -9.68 -0.50
N ILE A 87 3.03 -9.58 0.07
CA ILE A 87 3.27 -8.94 1.36
C ILE A 87 2.90 -7.44 1.31
N ASP A 88 3.25 -6.74 0.23
CA ASP A 88 2.96 -5.31 0.06
C ASP A 88 1.45 -5.04 -0.02
N ALA A 89 0.73 -5.86 -0.78
CA ALA A 89 -0.72 -5.79 -0.90
C ALA A 89 -1.43 -6.13 0.43
N TYR A 90 -1.01 -7.20 1.10
CA TYR A 90 -1.60 -7.63 2.37
C TYR A 90 -1.40 -6.60 3.48
N ALA A 91 -0.19 -6.03 3.59
CA ALA A 91 0.10 -4.98 4.57
C ALA A 91 -0.80 -3.75 4.34
N SER A 92 -0.94 -3.31 3.09
CA SER A 92 -1.82 -2.18 2.72
C SER A 92 -3.28 -2.45 3.11
N TYR A 93 -3.79 -3.66 2.82
CA TYR A 93 -5.13 -4.09 3.21
C TYR A 93 -5.30 -4.09 4.74
N ARG A 94 -4.39 -4.74 5.49
CA ARG A 94 -4.52 -4.89 6.95
C ARG A 94 -4.50 -3.55 7.66
N ILE A 95 -3.62 -2.64 7.25
CA ILE A 95 -3.58 -1.27 7.80
C ILE A 95 -4.86 -0.53 7.42
N GLY A 96 -5.28 -0.57 6.16
CA GLY A 96 -6.52 0.07 5.70
C GLY A 96 -7.74 -0.41 6.49
N TYR A 97 -7.87 -1.73 6.68
CA TYR A 97 -8.92 -2.32 7.49
C TYR A 97 -8.90 -1.81 8.94
N LYS A 98 -7.72 -1.83 9.59
CA LYS A 98 -7.56 -1.35 10.97
C LYS A 98 -7.93 0.11 11.14
N LEU A 99 -7.64 0.95 10.14
CA LEU A 99 -7.86 2.40 10.22
C LEU A 99 -9.25 2.85 9.75
N LEU A 100 -9.93 2.08 8.91
CA LEU A 100 -11.15 2.51 8.24
C LEU A 100 -12.38 1.69 8.61
N MET A 101 -12.20 0.49 9.19
CA MET A 101 -13.29 -0.46 9.39
C MET A 101 -13.33 -1.10 10.79
N GLU A 102 -12.19 -1.21 11.46
CA GLU A 102 -12.11 -1.79 12.81
C GLU A 102 -12.36 -0.68 13.86
N GLU A 103 -13.28 -0.94 14.80
CA GLU A 103 -13.59 -0.02 15.93
C GLU A 103 -12.54 -0.09 17.04
#